data_AF-A0A382S7H3-F1
#
_entry.id   AF-A0A382S7H3-F1
#
_cell.length_a   1.000
_cell.length_b   1.000
_cell.length_c   1.000
_cell.angle_alpha   90.00
_cell.angle_beta   90.00
_cell.angle_gamma   90.00
#
_symmetry.space_group_name_H-M   'P 1'
#
loop_
_entity.id
_entity.type
_entity.pdbx_description
1 polymer ?
#
loop_
_entity_poly.entity_id
_entity_poly.type
_entity_poly.pdbx_seq_one_letter_code
_entity_poly.pdbx_strand_id
1 'polypeptide(L)' 'MKIAIVKLSSLGDIVHSMVVLQFIKKHYPESVIDWVV' A
#
# COMPACT_ATOMS: atom_id res chain seq x y z
N MET A 1 -9.28 9.01 1.06
CA MET A 1 -7.89 9.47 0.84
C MET A 1 -7.28 8.65 -0.29
N LYS A 2 -6.60 9.27 -1.26
CA LYS A 2 -5.98 8.53 -2.38
C LYS A 2 -4.48 8.40 -2.14
N ILE A 3 -3.97 7.17 -2.16
CA ILE A 3 -2.57 6.84 -1.87
C ILE A 3 -2.02 6.12 -3.09
N ALA A 4 -0.99 6.67 -3.73
CA ALA A 4 -0.29 5.99 -4.81
C ALA A 4 1.02 5.41 -4.27
N ILE A 5 1.20 4.10 -4.39
CA ILE A 5 2.45 3.42 -4.07
C ILE A 5 3.19 3.19 -5.38
N VAL A 6 4.33 3.86 -5.54
CA VAL A 6 5.22 3.67 -6.69
C VAL A 6 6.44 2.89 -6.22
N LYS A 7 6.61 1.65 -6.70
CA LYS A 7 7.74 0.81 -6.27
C LYS A 7 8.32 -0.06 -7.38
N LEU A 8 9.64 0.01 -7.52
CA LEU A 8 10.44 -0.79 -8.46
C LEU A 8 10.59 -2.24 -7.95
N SER A 9 9.80 -3.15 -8.52
CA SER A 9 10.00 -4.60 -8.76
C SER A 9 10.77 -5.50 -7.77
N SER A 10 10.80 -5.24 -6.46
CA SER A 10 11.33 -6.20 -5.46
C SER A 10 10.20 -6.88 -4.67
N LEU A 11 10.00 -8.19 -4.85
CA LEU A 11 8.93 -8.99 -4.23
C LEU A 11 8.93 -8.90 -2.69
N GLY A 12 10.11 -8.92 -2.06
CA GLY A 12 10.23 -8.86 -0.60
C GLY A 12 9.69 -7.56 -0.01
N ASP A 13 9.78 -6.46 -0.76
CA ASP A 13 9.24 -5.19 -0.35
C ASP A 13 7.71 -5.11 -0.43
N ILE A 14 7.11 -5.87 -1.35
CA ILE A 14 5.65 -5.93 -1.51
C ILE A 14 5.04 -6.53 -0.25
N VAL A 15 5.57 -7.66 0.19
CA VAL A 15 5.11 -8.37 1.40
C VAL A 15 5.25 -7.46 2.63
N HIS A 16 6.37 -6.75 2.76
CA HIS A 16 6.60 -5.85 3.88
C HIS A 16 5.66 -4.63 3.85
N SER A 17 5.42 -4.06 2.66
CA SER A 17 4.54 -2.90 2.49
C SER A 17 3.06 -3.25 2.64
N MET A 18 2.65 -4.49 2.33
CA MET A 18 1.27 -4.96 2.50
C MET A 18 0.81 -4.93 3.96
N VAL A 19 1.72 -5.15 4.92
CA VAL A 19 1.41 -5.05 6.35
C VAL A 19 0.99 -3.61 6.71
N VAL A 20 1.68 -2.61 6.15
CA VAL A 20 1.36 -1.20 6.37
C VAL A 20 -0.02 -0.84 5.83
N LEU A 21 -0.44 -1.45 4.70
CA LEU A 21 -1.77 -1.21 4.12
C LEU A 21 -2.91 -1.62 5.06
N GLN A 22 -2.74 -2.67 5.86
CA GLN A 22 -3.73 -3.12 6.84
C GLN A 22 -3.97 -2.04 7.90
N PHE A 23 -2.89 -1.40 8.38
CA PHE A 23 -2.98 -0.32 9.37
C PHE A 23 -3.60 0.95 8.78
N ILE A 24 -3.24 1.28 7.54
CA ILE A 24 -3.80 2.42 6.82
C ILE A 24 -5.31 2.22 6.62
N LYS A 25 -5.76 1.05 6.16
CA LYS A 25 -7.20 0.74 6.02
C LYS A 25 -7.95 0.74 7.35
N LYS A 26 -7.30 0.36 8.46
CA LYS A 26 -7.92 0.41 9.79
C LYS A 26 -8.19 1.85 10.26
N HIS A 27 -7.31 2.80 9.94
CA HIS A 27 -7.50 4.21 10.28
C HIS A 27 -8.32 4.98 9.23
N TYR A 28 -8.21 4.58 7.96
CA TYR A 28 -8.86 5.22 6.82
C TYR A 28 -9.56 4.14 5.97
N PRO A 29 -10.75 3.67 6.37
CA PRO A 29 -11.46 2.60 5.67
C PRO A 29 -11.80 2.97 4.21
N GLU A 30 -12.06 4.26 3.95
CA GLU A 30 -12.34 4.82 2.62
C GLU A 30 -11.06 5.22 1.85
N SER A 31 -9.90 4.65 2.20
CA SER A 31 -8.67 4.89 1.46
C SER A 31 -8.62 4.04 0.19
N VAL A 32 -8.31 4.70 -0.93
CA VAL A 32 -8.07 4.05 -2.22
C VAL A 32 -6.56 4.03 -2.42
N ILE A 33 -6.00 2.84 -2.58
CA ILE A 33 -4.57 2.61 -2.72
C ILE A 33 -4.33 2.08 -4.12
N ASP A 34 -3.62 2.86 -4.93
CA ASP A 34 -3.21 2.48 -6.28
C ASP A 34 -1.73 2.08 -6.26
N TRP A 35 -1.42 0.91 -6.81
CA TRP A 35 -0.05 0.41 -6.88
C TRP A 35 0.46 0.51 -8.32
N VAL A 36 1.57 1.21 -8.50
CA VAL A 36 2.31 1.29 -9.76
C VAL A 36 3.66 0.57 -9.58
N VAL A 37 3.80 -0.59 -10.22
CA VAL A 37 5.05 -1.37 -10.33
C VAL A 37 5.84 -0.89 -11.54
#